data_AF-A0AAW1TN99-F1
#
_entry.id   AF-A0AAW1TN99-F1
#
_cell.length_a   1.000
_cell.length_b   1.000
_cell.length_c   1.000
_cell.angle_alpha   90.00
_cell.angle_beta   90.00
_cell.angle_gamma   90.00
#
_symmetry.space_group_name_H-M   'P 1'
#
loop_
_entity.id
_entity.type
_entity.pdbx_description
1 polymer ?
#
loop_
_entity_poly.entity_id
_entity_poly.type
_entity_poly.pdbx_seq_one_letter_code
_entity_poly.pdbx_strand_id
1 'polypeptide(L)'
;MENILKPKKIPPQNIVIRLANRQMRGAKRPGTHFHTARQFYQNIFPNFTVINVEKPPCFLRKFSPDGKYCIAFSADQTYLEVYSYQGAAAASDLLQYINEKKDTHRNLEVKSQMFGRFFKLKYTISLCQGIEQLNRECSLFSDDGRYVIIGSASFIPEEIRPHFYEIYTNNEAVTPNLKSPLEDYTLYLVDLCTGRLCDTRQFKVDKIYLSHNQGLYLYKDTLAVLSVQHQNIHIFQLLDGMFVNIKKIGRFCFEDDHFIYSSVYPSERAFKENCINSLKHRILTFLFFRAKSISYRTQDPTELRKFYHYFENFNSLKMWKMQLLDENHLLIKYASEDVVTLKVTDANSQPSFFIVFNLLESKVVALYENTSKDLLKLFEDFCDLFRNVNICGETQFTCSPSNNLYAKILQQR
;
A
#
# COMPACT_ATOMS: atom_id res chain seq x y z
N MET A 1 -9.97 -6.82 -43.38
CA MET A 1 -8.58 -6.53 -43.76
C MET A 1 -7.70 -7.01 -42.64
N GLU A 2 -7.01 -8.14 -42.84
CA GLU A 2 -6.10 -8.72 -41.86
C GLU A 2 -4.90 -7.78 -41.66
N ASN A 3 -4.80 -7.18 -40.49
CA ASN A 3 -3.58 -6.48 -40.08
C ASN A 3 -2.48 -7.53 -39.87
N ILE A 4 -1.74 -7.82 -40.95
CA ILE A 4 -0.51 -8.63 -40.89
C ILE A 4 0.47 -7.87 -39.99
N LEU A 5 0.55 -8.27 -38.73
CA LEU A 5 1.48 -7.74 -37.74
C LEU A 5 2.90 -8.00 -38.22
N LYS A 6 3.56 -6.96 -38.78
CA LYS A 6 4.97 -7.06 -39.18
C LYS A 6 5.82 -7.46 -37.96
N PRO A 7 6.64 -8.52 -38.05
CA PRO A 7 7.51 -8.91 -36.96
C PRO A 7 8.46 -7.76 -36.63
N LYS A 8 8.48 -7.35 -35.36
CA LYS A 8 9.26 -6.21 -34.90
C LYS A 8 10.75 -6.55 -35.02
N LYS A 9 11.51 -5.72 -35.73
CA LYS A 9 12.97 -5.87 -35.84
C LYS A 9 13.59 -5.62 -34.47
N ILE A 10 14.10 -6.67 -33.81
CA ILE A 10 14.76 -6.55 -32.51
C ILE A 10 16.06 -5.76 -32.73
N PRO A 11 16.27 -4.63 -32.05
CA PRO A 11 17.51 -3.87 -32.18
C PRO A 11 18.68 -4.69 -31.60
N PRO A 12 19.90 -4.50 -32.12
CA PRO A 12 21.07 -5.21 -31.62
C PRO A 12 21.24 -4.99 -30.11
N GLN A 13 21.35 -6.08 -29.36
CA GLN A 13 21.41 -6.07 -27.90
C GLN A 13 22.85 -6.05 -27.36
N ASN A 14 23.87 -6.00 -28.23
CA ASN A 14 25.27 -5.98 -27.83
C ASN A 14 25.62 -4.71 -27.02
N ILE A 15 26.36 -4.88 -25.92
CA ILE A 15 26.80 -3.79 -25.04
C ILE A 15 27.64 -2.73 -25.77
N VAL A 16 28.54 -3.12 -26.66
CA VAL A 16 29.39 -2.20 -27.45
C VAL A 16 28.54 -1.31 -28.34
N ILE A 17 27.54 -1.90 -29.01
CA ILE A 17 26.61 -1.16 -29.87
C ILE A 17 25.73 -0.24 -29.03
N ARG A 18 25.23 -0.68 -27.87
CA ARG A 18 24.42 0.16 -26.97
C ARG A 18 25.26 1.31 -26.37
N LEU A 19 26.52 1.06 -26.01
CA LEU A 19 27.45 2.07 -25.51
C LEU A 19 27.76 3.12 -26.58
N ALA A 20 28.11 2.70 -27.81
CA ALA A 20 28.39 3.60 -28.92
C ALA A 20 27.16 4.45 -29.27
N ASN A 21 25.96 3.85 -29.29
CA ASN A 21 24.72 4.62 -29.50
C ASN A 21 24.48 5.63 -28.37
N ARG A 22 24.71 5.26 -27.11
CA ARG A 22 24.59 6.18 -25.96
C ARG A 22 25.56 7.35 -26.06
N GLN A 23 26.83 7.10 -26.40
CA GLN A 23 27.88 8.12 -26.50
C GLN A 23 27.69 9.06 -27.70
N MET A 24 27.34 8.51 -28.87
CA MET A 24 27.29 9.30 -30.10
C MET A 24 25.94 9.96 -30.36
N ARG A 25 24.83 9.29 -30.02
CA ARG A 25 23.48 9.66 -30.47
C ARG A 25 22.53 9.95 -29.31
N GLY A 26 22.91 9.62 -28.07
CA GLY A 26 22.02 9.72 -26.91
C GLY A 26 20.68 9.02 -27.18
N ALA A 27 19.58 9.73 -26.92
CA ALA A 27 18.26 9.25 -27.31
C ALA A 27 17.92 9.68 -28.72
N LYS A 28 17.59 8.71 -29.58
CA LYS A 28 17.19 8.98 -30.97
C LYS A 28 15.87 9.75 -31.09
N ARG A 29 15.03 9.74 -30.05
CA ARG A 29 13.75 10.45 -30.00
C ARG A 29 13.66 11.28 -28.71
N PRO A 30 13.09 12.49 -28.74
CA PRO A 30 12.84 13.28 -27.54
C PRO A 30 12.13 12.43 -26.47
N GLY A 31 12.55 12.56 -25.22
CA GLY A 31 11.98 11.83 -24.07
C GLY A 31 12.35 10.34 -23.96
N THR A 32 13.13 9.76 -24.89
CA THR A 32 13.51 8.32 -24.84
C THR A 32 14.86 8.03 -24.17
N HIS A 33 15.46 9.03 -23.52
CA HIS A 33 16.76 8.93 -22.86
C HIS A 33 16.80 7.85 -21.78
N PHE A 34 15.76 7.79 -20.92
CA PHE A 34 15.66 6.79 -19.86
C PHE A 34 15.51 5.37 -20.39
N HIS A 35 14.69 5.18 -21.43
CA HIS A 35 14.51 3.87 -22.05
C HIS A 35 15.82 3.36 -22.66
N THR A 36 16.54 4.24 -23.36
CA THR A 36 17.85 3.94 -23.95
C THR A 36 18.89 3.60 -22.87
N ALA A 37 18.93 4.36 -21.78
CA ALA A 37 19.82 4.11 -20.65
C ALA A 37 19.51 2.77 -19.95
N ARG A 38 18.24 2.46 -19.69
CA ARG A 38 17.85 1.20 -19.04
C ARG A 38 18.12 -0.03 -19.87
N GLN A 39 17.88 0.06 -21.19
CA GLN A 39 18.27 -1.01 -22.10
C GLN A 39 19.77 -1.29 -21.97
N PHE A 40 20.63 -0.27 -21.88
CA PHE A 40 22.05 -0.49 -21.67
C PHE A 40 22.35 -1.28 -20.37
N TYR A 41 21.69 -0.94 -19.26
CA TYR A 41 21.87 -1.64 -17.98
C TYR A 41 21.39 -3.10 -17.98
N GLN A 42 20.56 -3.54 -18.93
CA GLN A 42 20.22 -4.97 -19.08
C GLN A 42 21.43 -5.84 -19.44
N ASN A 43 22.49 -5.23 -19.99
CA ASN A 43 23.72 -5.94 -20.34
C ASN A 43 24.77 -5.89 -19.23
N ILE A 44 24.51 -5.13 -18.17
CA ILE A 44 25.40 -5.02 -17.01
C ILE A 44 24.86 -5.98 -15.97
N PHE A 45 25.62 -7.02 -15.69
CA PHE A 45 25.36 -7.96 -14.63
C PHE A 45 26.40 -7.77 -13.51
N PRO A 46 26.05 -8.07 -12.25
CA PRO A 46 27.03 -8.08 -11.17
C PRO A 46 28.18 -9.02 -11.53
N ASN A 47 29.41 -8.51 -11.49
CA ASN A 47 30.62 -9.30 -11.72
C ASN A 47 31.02 -10.12 -10.50
N PHE A 48 30.57 -9.72 -9.30
CA PHE A 48 30.89 -10.37 -8.04
C PHE A 48 29.75 -10.18 -7.05
N THR A 49 29.44 -11.23 -6.28
CA THR A 49 28.40 -11.21 -5.24
C THR A 49 28.99 -11.68 -3.92
N VAL A 50 29.00 -10.82 -2.92
CA VAL A 50 29.37 -11.19 -1.55
C VAL A 50 28.11 -11.66 -0.83
N ILE A 51 28.11 -12.92 -0.41
CA ILE A 51 27.04 -13.51 0.40
C ILE A 51 27.42 -13.48 1.89
N ASN A 52 26.39 -13.45 2.75
CA ASN A 52 26.52 -13.47 4.21
C ASN A 52 27.44 -12.34 4.73
N VAL A 53 27.22 -11.12 4.23
CA VAL A 53 27.85 -9.91 4.77
C VAL A 53 27.40 -9.73 6.21
N GLU A 54 28.36 -9.46 7.11
CA GLU A 54 28.02 -9.18 8.50
C GLU A 54 27.32 -7.83 8.59
N LYS A 55 26.22 -7.78 9.33
CA LYS A 55 25.44 -6.56 9.52
C LYS A 55 25.07 -6.41 11.00
N PRO A 56 24.80 -5.17 11.46
CA PRO A 56 24.22 -4.93 12.78
C PRO A 56 22.94 -5.73 13.01
N PRO A 57 22.54 -5.96 14.28
CA PRO A 57 21.29 -6.64 14.64
C PRO A 57 20.07 -5.75 14.31
N CYS A 58 19.77 -5.61 13.02
CA CYS A 58 18.67 -4.83 12.48
C CYS A 58 17.99 -5.56 11.30
N PHE A 59 16.76 -5.19 11.01
CA PHE A 59 15.99 -5.62 9.85
C PHE A 59 15.99 -4.52 8.79
N LEU A 60 16.84 -4.66 7.77
CA LEU A 60 16.85 -3.77 6.61
C LEU A 60 15.50 -3.84 5.90
N ARG A 61 14.91 -2.68 5.62
CA ARG A 61 13.56 -2.61 5.04
C ARG A 61 13.56 -2.12 3.60
N LYS A 62 13.89 -0.84 3.38
CA LYS A 62 13.70 -0.19 2.08
C LYS A 62 14.61 1.02 1.93
N PHE A 63 14.96 1.36 0.70
CA PHE A 63 15.58 2.64 0.38
C PHE A 63 14.54 3.76 0.32
N SER A 64 14.96 4.97 0.68
CA SER A 64 14.22 6.19 0.36
C SER A 64 14.04 6.28 -1.16
N PRO A 65 13.00 6.99 -1.64
CA PRO A 65 12.73 7.10 -3.07
C PRO A 65 13.89 7.68 -3.90
N ASP A 66 14.70 8.55 -3.29
CA ASP A 66 15.90 9.13 -3.89
C ASP A 66 17.15 8.23 -3.80
N GLY A 67 17.04 7.07 -3.14
CA GLY A 67 18.11 6.09 -2.96
C GLY A 67 19.24 6.53 -2.03
N LYS A 68 19.15 7.69 -1.37
CA LYS A 68 20.21 8.21 -0.48
C LYS A 68 20.20 7.55 0.88
N TYR A 69 19.04 7.20 1.39
CA TYR A 69 18.87 6.60 2.70
C TYR A 69 18.34 5.17 2.60
N CYS A 70 18.75 4.31 3.52
CA CYS A 70 18.19 2.99 3.73
C CYS A 70 17.69 2.91 5.17
N ILE A 71 16.41 2.58 5.34
CA ILE A 71 15.82 2.43 6.66
C ILE A 71 15.92 0.97 7.14
N ALA A 72 16.15 0.81 8.43
CA ALA A 72 16.16 -0.48 9.10
C ALA A 72 15.46 -0.37 10.46
N PHE A 73 14.87 -1.48 10.90
CA PHE A 73 14.31 -1.59 12.25
C PHE A 73 15.31 -2.26 13.16
N SER A 74 15.45 -1.81 14.40
CA SER A 74 16.29 -2.49 15.38
C SER A 74 15.80 -3.93 15.64
N ALA A 75 16.67 -4.81 16.14
CA ALA A 75 16.30 -6.20 16.43
C ALA A 75 15.15 -6.32 17.44
N ASP A 76 15.08 -5.41 18.41
CA ASP A 76 14.02 -5.29 19.41
C ASP A 76 12.78 -4.56 18.91
N GLN A 77 12.79 -4.02 17.68
CA GLN A 77 11.66 -3.32 17.04
C GLN A 77 11.16 -2.08 17.80
N THR A 78 12.06 -1.34 18.43
CA THR A 78 11.75 -0.12 19.19
C THR A 78 12.33 1.14 18.55
N TYR A 79 13.42 1.00 17.79
CA TYR A 79 14.12 2.08 17.12
C TYR A 79 14.07 1.93 15.58
N LEU A 80 13.98 3.06 14.90
CA LEU A 80 14.28 3.18 13.49
C LEU A 80 15.74 3.61 13.31
N GLU A 81 16.48 2.83 12.53
CA GLU A 81 17.84 3.15 12.11
C GLU A 81 17.81 3.66 10.67
N VAL A 82 18.42 4.82 10.44
CA VAL A 82 18.54 5.43 9.11
C VAL A 82 20.00 5.41 8.70
N TYR A 83 20.30 4.68 7.62
CA TYR A 83 21.63 4.56 7.05
C TYR A 83 21.77 5.42 5.80
N SER A 84 22.87 6.17 5.68
CA SER A 84 23.25 6.84 4.44
C SER A 84 23.97 5.86 3.52
N TYR A 85 23.45 5.68 2.31
CA TYR A 85 24.06 4.86 1.27
C TYR A 85 25.23 5.59 0.61
N GLN A 86 26.40 4.97 0.58
CA GLN A 86 27.64 5.58 0.06
C GLN A 86 27.86 5.31 -1.45
N GLY A 87 26.94 4.62 -2.12
CA GLY A 87 27.02 4.32 -3.54
C GLY A 87 27.67 2.97 -3.87
N ALA A 88 27.54 2.56 -5.13
CA ALA A 88 27.92 1.22 -5.59
C ALA A 88 29.44 0.95 -5.57
N ALA A 89 30.25 2.02 -5.62
CA ALA A 89 31.72 1.92 -5.64
C ALA A 89 32.37 1.97 -4.24
N ALA A 90 31.57 2.12 -3.17
CA ALA A 90 32.06 2.40 -1.81
C ALA A 90 32.99 1.32 -1.22
N ALA A 91 32.93 0.10 -1.75
CA ALA A 91 33.76 -1.04 -1.36
C ALA A 91 34.63 -1.57 -2.51
N SER A 92 34.85 -0.79 -3.58
CA SER A 92 35.64 -1.23 -4.73
C SER A 92 37.09 -1.55 -4.38
N ASP A 93 37.66 -0.82 -3.43
CA ASP A 93 39.00 -1.03 -2.87
C ASP A 93 39.14 -2.41 -2.21
N LEU A 94 38.12 -2.81 -1.43
CA LEU A 94 38.06 -4.11 -0.77
C LEU A 94 38.03 -5.29 -1.76
N LEU A 95 37.49 -5.06 -2.97
CA LEU A 95 37.34 -6.09 -4.00
C LEU A 95 38.54 -6.20 -4.95
N GLN A 96 39.42 -5.19 -5.03
CA GLN A 96 40.54 -5.16 -6.01
C GLN A 96 41.53 -6.32 -5.85
N TYR A 97 41.64 -6.89 -4.66
CA TYR A 97 42.65 -7.91 -4.33
C TYR A 97 42.04 -9.27 -3.97
N ILE A 98 40.74 -9.46 -4.17
CA ILE A 98 40.07 -10.75 -3.92
C ILE A 98 40.39 -11.69 -5.07
N ASN A 99 41.41 -12.53 -4.88
CA ASN A 99 41.62 -13.71 -5.71
C ASN A 99 40.73 -14.84 -5.17
N GLU A 100 39.84 -15.35 -6.02
CA GLU A 100 38.76 -16.31 -5.70
C GLU A 100 39.19 -17.61 -4.99
N LYS A 101 40.48 -17.88 -4.79
CA LYS A 101 40.97 -19.23 -4.48
C LYS A 101 41.75 -19.48 -3.19
N LYS A 102 42.22 -18.50 -2.39
CA LYS A 102 43.16 -18.85 -1.28
C LYS A 102 43.11 -18.13 0.08
N ASP A 103 42.50 -16.96 0.26
CA ASP A 103 42.57 -16.25 1.56
C ASP A 103 41.25 -16.23 2.33
N THR A 104 41.04 -17.23 3.19
CA THR A 104 39.89 -17.31 4.11
C THR A 104 39.82 -16.12 5.05
N HIS A 105 40.96 -15.67 5.58
CA HIS A 105 41.04 -14.52 6.49
C HIS A 105 40.62 -13.20 5.83
N ARG A 106 41.09 -12.92 4.61
CA ARG A 106 40.70 -11.70 3.88
C ARG A 106 39.24 -11.73 3.47
N ASN A 107 38.70 -12.89 3.11
CA ASN A 107 37.28 -13.02 2.82
C ASN A 107 36.40 -12.71 4.04
N LEU A 108 36.85 -13.05 5.24
CA LEU A 108 36.16 -12.69 6.49
C LEU A 108 36.24 -11.18 6.76
N GLU A 109 37.42 -10.57 6.59
CA GLU A 109 37.63 -9.13 6.77
C GLU A 109 36.79 -8.29 5.79
N VAL A 110 36.72 -8.72 4.53
CA VAL A 110 35.86 -8.08 3.52
C VAL A 110 34.40 -8.17 3.97
N LYS A 111 33.94 -9.35 4.41
CA LYS A 111 32.54 -9.53 4.84
C LYS A 111 32.16 -8.68 6.06
N SER A 112 33.09 -8.45 6.99
CA SER A 112 32.82 -7.62 8.18
C SER A 112 32.79 -6.13 7.86
N GLN A 113 33.62 -5.66 6.93
CA GLN A 113 33.72 -4.23 6.60
C GLN A 113 32.72 -3.77 5.54
N MET A 114 32.23 -4.67 4.70
CA MET A 114 31.35 -4.35 3.57
C MET A 114 30.12 -3.54 3.96
N PHE A 115 29.40 -3.96 5.01
CA PHE A 115 28.19 -3.26 5.43
C PHE A 115 28.48 -1.81 5.85
N GLY A 116 29.48 -1.60 6.70
CA GLY A 116 29.85 -0.25 7.18
C GLY A 116 30.41 0.67 6.10
N ARG A 117 30.91 0.12 4.98
CA ARG A 117 31.32 0.89 3.80
C ARG A 117 30.12 1.35 2.98
N PHE A 118 29.16 0.47 2.72
CA PHE A 118 27.96 0.84 1.96
C PHE A 118 26.96 1.66 2.75
N PHE A 119 26.81 1.37 4.03
CA PHE A 119 25.77 1.90 4.90
C PHE A 119 26.39 2.54 6.14
N LYS A 120 26.40 3.87 6.17
CA LYS A 120 26.84 4.65 7.33
C LYS A 120 25.62 5.00 8.18
N LEU A 121 25.58 4.56 9.42
CA LEU A 121 24.49 4.93 10.34
C LEU A 121 24.46 6.45 10.49
N LYS A 122 23.32 7.07 10.22
CA LYS A 122 23.11 8.52 10.28
C LYS A 122 22.26 8.89 11.49
N TYR A 123 21.13 8.21 11.68
CA TYR A 123 20.21 8.46 12.79
C TYR A 123 19.73 7.16 13.42
N THR A 124 19.49 7.21 14.72
CA THR A 124 18.76 6.19 15.49
C THR A 124 17.63 6.91 16.22
N ILE A 125 16.40 6.55 15.89
CA ILE A 125 15.20 7.29 16.31
C ILE A 125 14.36 6.34 17.15
N SER A 126 14.18 6.68 18.43
CA SER A 126 13.30 5.95 19.33
C SER A 126 11.85 6.31 19.04
N LEU A 127 11.04 5.30 18.72
CA LEU A 127 9.64 5.48 18.36
C LEU A 127 8.73 4.86 19.42
N CYS A 128 8.96 3.59 19.75
CA CYS A 128 8.13 2.85 20.69
C CYS A 128 8.62 2.98 22.13
N GLN A 129 7.69 2.90 23.08
CA GLN A 129 7.97 2.77 24.51
C GLN A 129 7.20 1.57 25.08
N GLY A 130 7.86 0.76 25.91
CA GLY A 130 7.22 -0.36 26.61
C GLY A 130 6.98 -1.60 25.75
N ILE A 131 5.73 -2.07 25.69
CA ILE A 131 5.32 -3.32 25.02
C ILE A 131 5.02 -3.16 23.52
N GLU A 132 5.00 -1.93 23.03
CA GLU A 132 4.73 -1.59 21.64
C GLU A 132 5.89 -1.99 20.73
N GLN A 133 5.59 -2.62 19.58
CA GLN A 133 6.59 -3.07 18.62
C GLN A 133 6.35 -2.48 17.23
N LEU A 134 7.40 -1.99 16.60
CA LEU A 134 7.38 -1.53 15.21
C LEU A 134 7.11 -2.70 14.27
N ASN A 135 6.17 -2.52 13.34
CA ASN A 135 5.93 -3.50 12.29
C ASN A 135 6.99 -3.35 11.19
N ARG A 136 7.84 -4.37 11.04
CA ARG A 136 8.97 -4.39 10.09
C ARG A 136 8.56 -4.23 8.63
N GLU A 137 7.30 -4.49 8.30
CA GLU A 137 6.79 -4.39 6.95
C GLU A 137 6.00 -3.10 6.70
N CYS A 138 5.77 -2.30 7.73
CA CYS A 138 4.99 -1.08 7.64
C CYS A 138 5.91 0.13 7.42
N SER A 139 6.03 0.57 6.17
CA SER A 139 6.84 1.73 5.80
C SER A 139 6.29 2.37 4.53
N LEU A 140 5.88 3.64 4.62
CA LEU A 140 5.45 4.46 3.49
C LEU A 140 6.29 5.74 3.46
N PHE A 141 6.83 6.10 2.29
CA PHE A 141 7.59 7.33 2.12
C PHE A 141 6.71 8.39 1.49
N SER A 142 6.84 9.64 1.95
CA SER A 142 6.29 10.78 1.23
C SER A 142 6.92 10.91 -0.17
N ASP A 143 6.22 11.60 -1.06
CA ASP A 143 6.65 11.76 -2.45
C ASP A 143 7.99 12.50 -2.59
N ASP A 144 8.25 13.47 -1.71
CA ASP A 144 9.52 14.20 -1.62
C ASP A 144 10.65 13.37 -0.99
N GLY A 145 10.34 12.19 -0.45
CA GLY A 145 11.29 11.32 0.25
C GLY A 145 11.81 11.88 1.57
N ARG A 146 11.25 12.99 2.07
CA ARG A 146 11.66 13.63 3.33
C ARG A 146 11.11 12.90 4.54
N TYR A 147 9.86 12.46 4.47
CA TYR A 147 9.17 11.83 5.58
C TYR A 147 8.97 10.33 5.35
N VAL A 148 8.96 9.58 6.44
CA VAL A 148 8.57 8.17 6.46
C VAL A 148 7.49 7.95 7.52
N ILE A 149 6.44 7.24 7.12
CA ILE A 149 5.37 6.77 7.99
C ILE A 149 5.69 5.33 8.40
N ILE A 150 5.71 5.09 9.70
CA ILE A 150 5.99 3.79 10.28
C ILE A 150 4.83 3.40 11.19
N GLY A 151 4.38 2.16 11.08
CA GLY A 151 3.33 1.61 11.94
C GLY A 151 3.91 0.71 13.01
N SER A 152 3.35 0.80 14.21
CA SER A 152 3.57 -0.11 15.32
C SER A 152 2.26 -0.76 15.74
N ALA A 153 2.38 -1.86 16.46
CA ALA A 153 1.28 -2.52 17.14
C ALA A 153 1.67 -2.83 18.58
N SER A 154 0.70 -2.70 19.49
CA SER A 154 0.79 -3.12 20.87
C SER A 154 -0.36 -4.10 21.14
N PHE A 155 -0.02 -5.30 21.60
CA PHE A 155 -1.01 -6.28 21.97
C PHE A 155 -1.74 -5.86 23.26
N ILE A 156 -3.06 -6.02 23.27
CA ILE A 156 -3.88 -5.75 24.45
C ILE A 156 -3.87 -7.00 25.34
N PRO A 157 -3.33 -6.95 26.57
CA PRO A 157 -3.30 -8.11 27.46
C PRO A 157 -4.70 -8.67 27.73
N GLU A 158 -4.86 -10.00 27.77
CA GLU A 158 -6.18 -10.64 27.96
C GLU A 158 -6.88 -10.24 29.28
N GLU A 159 -6.09 -9.87 30.29
CA GLU A 159 -6.55 -9.39 31.60
C GLU A 159 -7.26 -8.03 31.49
N ILE A 160 -6.82 -7.18 30.55
CA ILE A 160 -7.39 -5.86 30.27
C ILE A 160 -8.38 -6.03 29.12
N ARG A 161 -9.58 -6.51 29.43
CA ARG A 161 -10.63 -6.59 28.41
C ARG A 161 -11.11 -5.18 28.04
N PRO A 162 -11.00 -4.77 26.77
CA PRO A 162 -11.48 -3.47 26.35
C PRO A 162 -12.99 -3.35 26.57
N HIS A 163 -13.45 -2.12 26.81
CA HIS A 163 -14.86 -1.90 27.08
C HIS A 163 -15.70 -2.20 25.84
N PHE A 164 -16.92 -2.72 26.04
CA PHE A 164 -17.82 -3.09 24.94
C PHE A 164 -18.01 -1.97 23.91
N TYR A 165 -18.16 -0.72 24.37
CA TYR A 165 -18.37 0.43 23.50
C TYR A 165 -17.10 0.95 22.81
N GLU A 166 -15.93 0.47 23.22
CA GLU A 166 -14.66 0.72 22.51
C GLU A 166 -14.50 -0.25 21.35
N ILE A 167 -14.94 -1.51 21.52
CA ILE A 167 -14.92 -2.53 20.46
C ILE A 167 -15.98 -2.24 19.39
N TYR A 168 -17.20 -1.90 19.83
CA TYR A 168 -18.37 -1.70 18.98
C TYR A 168 -18.72 -0.22 18.87
N THR A 169 -17.94 0.53 18.10
CA THR A 169 -18.11 1.98 17.92
C THR A 169 -19.24 2.35 16.95
N ASN A 170 -19.74 1.39 16.16
CA ASN A 170 -20.91 1.52 15.30
C ASN A 170 -21.57 0.14 15.09
N ASN A 171 -22.76 0.13 14.50
CA ASN A 171 -23.52 -1.09 14.16
C ASN A 171 -22.89 -1.95 13.04
N GLU A 172 -21.83 -1.47 12.40
CA GLU A 172 -21.09 -2.20 11.37
C GLU A 172 -19.82 -2.85 11.89
N ALA A 173 -19.42 -2.58 13.12
CA ALA A 173 -18.21 -3.09 13.72
C ALA A 173 -18.17 -4.63 13.64
N VAL A 174 -16.98 -5.15 13.38
CA VAL A 174 -16.74 -6.58 13.17
C VAL A 174 -16.69 -7.29 14.52
N THR A 175 -17.10 -8.56 14.56
CA THR A 175 -16.98 -9.36 15.78
C THR A 175 -15.53 -9.85 15.92
N PRO A 176 -14.79 -9.45 16.98
CA PRO A 176 -13.42 -9.92 17.18
C PRO A 176 -13.37 -11.44 17.38
N ASN A 177 -12.27 -12.06 16.94
CA ASN A 177 -12.06 -13.49 17.14
C ASN A 177 -10.58 -13.78 17.41
N LEU A 178 -10.27 -15.02 17.81
CA LEU A 178 -8.89 -15.44 18.14
C LEU A 178 -7.90 -15.34 16.96
N LYS A 179 -8.39 -15.47 15.71
CA LYS A 179 -7.56 -15.32 14.50
C LYS A 179 -7.32 -13.86 14.12
N SER A 180 -8.14 -12.94 14.62
CA SER A 180 -8.04 -11.51 14.39
C SER A 180 -8.10 -10.75 15.73
N PRO A 181 -7.05 -10.83 16.55
CA PRO A 181 -7.00 -10.13 17.83
C PRO A 181 -6.96 -8.62 17.61
N LEU A 182 -7.54 -7.90 18.57
CA LEU A 182 -7.52 -6.44 18.63
C LEU A 182 -6.20 -5.98 19.23
N GLU A 183 -5.68 -4.90 18.67
CA GLU A 183 -4.40 -4.31 19.04
C GLU A 183 -4.54 -2.78 19.07
N ASP A 184 -3.66 -2.14 19.82
CA ASP A 184 -3.48 -0.69 19.74
C ASP A 184 -2.40 -0.40 18.70
N TYR A 185 -2.74 0.38 17.68
CA TYR A 185 -1.83 0.74 16.60
C TYR A 185 -1.39 2.19 16.73
N THR A 186 -0.11 2.47 16.49
CA THR A 186 0.40 3.84 16.38
C THR A 186 1.05 4.03 15.01
N LEU A 187 0.75 5.16 14.37
CA LEU A 187 1.46 5.63 13.19
C LEU A 187 2.41 6.77 13.60
N TYR A 188 3.68 6.60 13.28
CA TYR A 188 4.75 7.56 13.51
C TYR A 188 5.12 8.24 12.20
N LEU A 189 5.22 9.57 12.21
CA LEU A 189 5.76 10.36 11.11
C LEU A 189 7.15 10.83 11.45
N VAL A 190 8.15 10.43 10.67
CA VAL A 190 9.57 10.69 10.95
C VAL A 190 10.19 11.48 9.81
N ASP A 191 10.90 12.57 10.14
CA ASP A 191 11.70 13.34 9.17
C ASP A 191 13.09 12.71 9.03
N LEU A 192 13.41 12.22 7.82
CA LEU A 192 14.68 11.57 7.48
C LEU A 192 15.83 12.56 7.29
N CYS A 193 15.54 13.84 7.06
CA CYS A 193 16.56 14.87 6.94
C CYS A 193 17.07 15.31 8.31
N THR A 194 16.17 15.45 9.29
CA THR A 194 16.54 15.88 10.66
C THR A 194 16.73 14.72 11.63
N GLY A 195 16.20 13.54 11.32
CA GLY A 195 16.27 12.37 12.18
C GLY A 195 15.36 12.48 13.41
N ARG A 196 14.21 13.14 13.29
CA ARG A 196 13.29 13.41 14.40
C ARG A 196 11.91 12.83 14.14
N LEU A 197 11.26 12.39 15.23
CA LEU A 197 9.83 12.11 15.24
C LEU A 197 9.06 13.44 15.17
N CYS A 198 8.15 13.56 14.20
CA CYS A 198 7.39 14.80 13.95
C CYS A 198 5.98 14.74 14.54
N ASP A 199 5.22 13.66 14.28
CA ASP A 199 3.85 13.51 14.77
C ASP A 199 3.50 12.03 14.98
N THR A 200 2.46 11.78 15.77
CA THR A 200 1.95 10.45 16.12
C THR A 200 0.43 10.39 16.04
N ARG A 201 -0.09 9.24 15.58
CA ARG A 201 -1.53 8.97 15.54
C ARG A 201 -1.82 7.58 16.10
N GLN A 202 -2.66 7.51 17.13
CA GLN A 202 -3.02 6.28 17.81
C GLN A 202 -4.42 5.81 17.43
N PHE A 203 -4.57 4.51 17.24
CA PHE A 203 -5.83 3.81 17.00
C PHE A 203 -5.95 2.72 18.06
N LYS A 204 -6.90 2.87 18.99
CA LYS A 204 -7.08 1.94 20.10
C LYS A 204 -8.13 0.89 19.77
N VAL A 205 -7.94 -0.32 20.30
CA VAL A 205 -8.93 -1.42 20.23
C VAL A 205 -9.37 -1.67 18.77
N ASP A 206 -8.42 -1.68 17.84
CA ASP A 206 -8.71 -1.74 16.41
C ASP A 206 -8.11 -3.00 15.77
N LYS A 207 -8.41 -3.20 14.49
CA LYS A 207 -7.68 -4.09 13.59
C LYS A 207 -7.26 -3.34 12.34
N ILE A 208 -5.97 -3.07 12.21
CA ILE A 208 -5.36 -2.43 11.04
C ILE A 208 -4.26 -3.35 10.51
N TYR A 209 -4.38 -3.78 9.26
CA TYR A 209 -3.39 -4.66 8.64
C TYR A 209 -2.13 -3.89 8.22
N LEU A 210 -1.20 -3.70 9.14
CA LEU A 210 0.07 -3.01 8.88
C LEU A 210 1.03 -3.82 7.99
N SER A 211 0.97 -5.15 8.05
CA SER A 211 1.80 -6.03 7.23
C SER A 211 1.61 -5.76 5.74
N HIS A 212 2.72 -5.68 5.01
CA HIS A 212 2.76 -5.24 3.61
C HIS A 212 1.97 -3.95 3.30
N ASN A 213 1.78 -3.05 4.26
CA ASN A 213 0.98 -1.83 4.14
C ASN A 213 -0.47 -2.10 3.65
N GLN A 214 -1.09 -3.23 3.98
CA GLN A 214 -2.41 -3.57 3.41
C GLN A 214 -3.55 -2.66 3.89
N GLY A 215 -3.47 -2.17 5.13
CA GLY A 215 -4.43 -1.26 5.75
C GLY A 215 -4.05 0.21 5.62
N LEU A 216 -2.90 0.54 5.03
CA LEU A 216 -2.40 1.90 4.87
C LEU A 216 -2.10 2.19 3.41
N TYR A 217 -2.55 3.33 2.90
CA TYR A 217 -2.21 3.74 1.55
C TYR A 217 -1.90 5.23 1.53
N LEU A 218 -0.73 5.59 1.01
CA LEU A 218 -0.32 6.98 0.84
C LEU A 218 -0.33 7.29 -0.66
N TYR A 219 -1.00 8.36 -1.04
CA TYR A 219 -0.95 8.90 -2.39
C TYR A 219 -0.62 10.39 -2.31
N LYS A 220 0.53 10.79 -2.83
CA LYS A 220 1.11 12.12 -2.59
C LYS A 220 1.18 12.41 -1.09
N ASP A 221 0.39 13.36 -0.64
CA ASP A 221 0.35 13.81 0.75
C ASP A 221 -0.90 13.29 1.47
N THR A 222 -1.75 12.52 0.79
CA THR A 222 -3.00 11.97 1.35
C THR A 222 -2.78 10.55 1.83
N LEU A 223 -2.84 10.34 3.14
CA LEU A 223 -2.79 9.03 3.79
C LEU A 223 -4.20 8.54 4.09
N ALA A 224 -4.55 7.35 3.60
CA ALA A 224 -5.72 6.62 4.02
C ALA A 224 -5.33 5.50 4.99
N VAL A 225 -6.07 5.37 6.10
CA VAL A 225 -5.97 4.27 7.08
C VAL A 225 -7.30 3.52 7.21
N LEU A 226 -7.31 2.21 6.96
CA LEU A 226 -8.50 1.36 7.09
C LEU A 226 -8.55 0.74 8.49
N SER A 227 -9.53 1.18 9.28
CA SER A 227 -9.98 0.49 10.47
C SER A 227 -10.93 -0.64 10.08
N VAL A 228 -10.42 -1.87 10.12
CA VAL A 228 -11.22 -3.06 9.78
C VAL A 228 -12.19 -3.39 10.91
N GLN A 229 -11.76 -3.24 12.17
CA GLN A 229 -12.63 -3.51 13.32
C GLN A 229 -13.83 -2.55 13.33
N HIS A 230 -13.59 -1.25 13.19
CA HIS A 230 -14.64 -0.24 13.28
C HIS A 230 -15.31 0.09 11.94
N GLN A 231 -14.91 -0.57 10.85
CA GLN A 231 -15.44 -0.32 9.51
C GLN A 231 -15.43 1.17 9.14
N ASN A 232 -14.27 1.81 9.33
CA ASN A 232 -14.05 3.21 8.97
C ASN A 232 -12.74 3.39 8.22
N ILE A 233 -12.72 4.37 7.31
CA ILE A 233 -11.54 4.80 6.60
C ILE A 233 -11.21 6.22 7.07
N HIS A 234 -10.02 6.38 7.64
CA HIS A 234 -9.50 7.67 8.08
C HIS A 234 -8.63 8.26 6.98
N ILE A 235 -8.91 9.48 6.58
CA ILE A 235 -8.15 10.22 5.57
C ILE A 235 -7.39 11.34 6.29
N PHE A 236 -6.07 11.30 6.19
CA PHE A 236 -5.15 12.30 6.72
C PHE A 236 -4.40 12.99 5.58
N GLN A 237 -4.05 14.25 5.76
CA GLN A 237 -3.09 14.97 4.93
C GLN A 237 -1.78 15.11 5.71
N LEU A 238 -0.67 14.88 5.03
CA LEU A 238 0.66 15.19 5.52
C LEU A 238 0.95 16.66 5.19
N LEU A 239 1.02 17.50 6.22
CA LEU A 239 1.36 18.91 6.08
C LEU A 239 2.42 19.27 7.12
N ASP A 240 3.57 19.76 6.67
CA ASP A 240 4.69 20.24 7.50
C ASP A 240 5.10 19.28 8.64
N GLY A 241 5.08 17.98 8.38
CA GLY A 241 5.44 16.96 9.38
C GLY A 241 4.33 16.65 10.39
N MET A 242 3.07 16.96 10.08
CA MET A 242 1.91 16.61 10.90
C MET A 242 0.87 15.81 10.11
N PHE A 243 0.11 14.95 10.80
CA PHE A 243 -1.05 14.25 10.27
C PHE A 243 -2.32 15.08 10.49
N VAL A 244 -2.74 15.85 9.49
CA VAL A 244 -3.99 16.63 9.56
C VAL A 244 -5.16 15.71 9.22
N ASN A 245 -6.14 15.57 10.11
CA ASN A 245 -7.33 14.76 9.84
C ASN A 245 -8.25 15.52 8.88
N ILE A 246 -8.45 14.98 7.67
CA ILE A 246 -9.35 15.56 6.68
C ILE A 246 -10.74 14.99 6.90
N LYS A 247 -10.88 13.66 6.86
CA LYS A 247 -12.20 13.02 6.74
C LYS A 247 -12.23 11.62 7.31
N LYS A 248 -13.40 11.22 7.81
CA LYS A 248 -13.69 9.84 8.22
C LYS A 248 -14.86 9.30 7.41
N ILE A 249 -14.69 8.14 6.78
CA ILE A 249 -15.68 7.53 5.88
C ILE A 249 -16.08 6.17 6.44
N GLY A 250 -17.36 5.96 6.67
CA GLY A 250 -17.90 4.70 7.19
C GLY A 250 -19.32 4.89 7.69
N ARG A 251 -19.49 5.05 9.01
CA ARG A 251 -20.79 5.40 9.62
C ARG A 251 -21.41 6.64 8.98
N PHE A 252 -20.61 7.70 8.87
CA PHE A 252 -20.95 8.92 8.16
C PHE A 252 -20.03 9.12 6.95
N CYS A 253 -20.46 9.97 6.01
CA CYS A 253 -19.68 10.29 4.82
C CYS A 253 -19.38 11.78 4.68
N PHE A 254 -20.11 12.66 5.36
CA PHE A 254 -19.77 14.07 5.50
C PHE A 254 -19.42 14.41 6.95
N GLU A 255 -18.67 15.48 7.16
CA GLU A 255 -18.22 15.92 8.48
C GLU A 255 -19.38 16.38 9.36
N ASP A 256 -20.34 17.11 8.77
CA ASP A 256 -21.49 17.66 9.48
C ASP A 256 -22.56 16.61 9.82
N ASP A 257 -22.52 15.43 9.19
CA ASP A 257 -23.51 14.36 9.38
C ASP A 257 -23.62 13.96 10.85
N HIS A 258 -22.48 13.88 11.55
CA HIS A 258 -22.47 13.49 12.95
C HIS A 258 -23.17 14.53 13.84
N PHE A 259 -22.96 15.81 13.57
CA PHE A 259 -23.60 16.90 14.32
C PHE A 259 -25.10 16.91 14.08
N ILE A 260 -25.54 16.79 12.83
CA ILE A 260 -26.97 16.76 12.46
C ILE A 260 -27.66 15.55 13.10
N TYR A 261 -27.05 14.36 12.99
CA TYR A 261 -27.60 13.15 13.59
C TYR A 261 -27.71 13.26 15.11
N SER A 262 -26.65 13.73 15.78
CA SER A 262 -26.62 13.86 17.25
C SER A 262 -27.60 14.92 17.76
N SER A 263 -27.96 15.90 16.93
CA SER A 263 -28.98 16.91 17.26
C SER A 263 -30.40 16.31 17.33
N VAL A 264 -30.68 15.26 16.57
CA VAL A 264 -31.97 14.56 16.56
C VAL A 264 -31.99 13.38 17.53
N TYR A 265 -30.88 12.65 17.62
CA TYR A 265 -30.73 11.41 18.42
C TYR A 265 -29.59 11.52 19.45
N PRO A 266 -29.66 12.43 20.44
CA PRO A 266 -28.54 12.71 21.35
C PRO A 266 -28.22 11.56 22.32
N SER A 267 -29.19 10.67 22.56
CA SER A 267 -29.06 9.56 23.52
C SER A 267 -28.86 8.19 22.86
N GLU A 268 -28.94 8.10 21.53
CA GLU A 268 -28.73 6.83 20.84
C GLU A 268 -27.24 6.50 20.78
N ARG A 269 -26.91 5.27 21.18
CA ARG A 269 -25.54 4.76 21.08
C ARG A 269 -25.34 4.24 19.67
N ALA A 270 -24.20 4.57 19.06
CA ALA A 270 -23.87 4.23 17.69
C ALA A 270 -23.99 2.74 17.33
N PHE A 271 -23.74 1.83 18.29
CA PHE A 271 -23.90 0.40 18.10
C PHE A 271 -25.36 -0.06 17.98
N LYS A 272 -26.30 0.66 18.61
CA LYS A 272 -27.72 0.31 18.64
C LYS A 272 -28.51 0.93 17.49
N GLU A 273 -27.83 1.53 16.52
CA GLU A 273 -28.47 2.17 15.39
C GLU A 273 -29.11 1.11 14.48
N ASN A 274 -30.43 1.22 14.30
CA ASN A 274 -31.17 0.35 13.38
C ASN A 274 -30.95 0.76 11.91
N CYS A 275 -30.45 1.97 11.67
CA CYS A 275 -30.24 2.50 10.33
C CYS A 275 -28.95 1.96 9.71
N ILE A 276 -28.98 1.72 8.40
CA ILE A 276 -27.79 1.37 7.63
C ILE A 276 -26.86 2.58 7.56
N ASN A 277 -25.56 2.34 7.79
CA ASN A 277 -24.54 3.39 7.72
C ASN A 277 -24.46 4.09 6.36
N SER A 278 -24.04 5.35 6.36
CA SER A 278 -24.08 6.23 5.19
C SER A 278 -23.34 5.65 3.98
N LEU A 279 -22.15 5.09 4.19
CA LEU A 279 -21.37 4.48 3.10
C LEU A 279 -22.10 3.27 2.50
N LYS A 280 -22.57 2.37 3.37
CA LYS A 280 -23.26 1.15 2.95
C LYS A 280 -24.60 1.46 2.27
N HIS A 281 -25.36 2.41 2.79
CA HIS A 281 -26.60 2.87 2.18
C HIS A 281 -26.36 3.40 0.76
N ARG A 282 -25.29 4.18 0.53
CA ARG A 282 -24.92 4.66 -0.82
C ARG A 282 -24.58 3.52 -1.77
N ILE A 283 -23.89 2.49 -1.29
CA ILE A 283 -23.57 1.29 -2.07
C ILE A 283 -24.84 0.53 -2.46
N LEU A 284 -25.72 0.25 -1.49
CA LEU A 284 -26.98 -0.46 -1.74
C LEU A 284 -27.89 0.33 -2.69
N THR A 285 -27.95 1.65 -2.51
CA THR A 285 -28.71 2.55 -3.40
C THR A 285 -28.15 2.52 -4.82
N PHE A 286 -26.83 2.54 -4.97
CA PHE A 286 -26.18 2.43 -6.29
C PHE A 286 -26.53 1.09 -6.98
N LEU A 287 -26.47 -0.02 -6.24
CA LEU A 287 -26.85 -1.35 -6.75
C LEU A 287 -28.32 -1.40 -7.17
N PHE A 288 -29.23 -0.85 -6.35
CA PHE A 288 -30.65 -0.77 -6.66
C PHE A 288 -30.92 0.02 -7.95
N PHE A 289 -30.36 1.22 -8.07
CA PHE A 289 -30.56 2.04 -9.28
C PHE A 289 -29.94 1.42 -10.52
N ARG A 290 -28.82 0.70 -10.38
CA ARG A 290 -28.23 -0.10 -11.46
C ARG A 290 -29.19 -1.21 -11.90
N ALA A 291 -29.70 -2.01 -10.96
CA ALA A 291 -30.65 -3.10 -11.25
C ALA A 291 -31.94 -2.57 -11.88
N LYS A 292 -32.50 -1.47 -11.35
CA LYS A 292 -33.67 -0.78 -11.89
C LYS A 292 -33.45 -0.29 -13.31
N SER A 293 -32.29 0.32 -13.58
CA SER A 293 -31.93 0.82 -14.91
C SER A 293 -31.79 -0.31 -15.94
N ILE A 294 -31.19 -1.44 -15.56
CA ILE A 294 -31.09 -2.63 -16.43
C ILE A 294 -32.48 -3.19 -16.70
N SER A 295 -33.29 -3.37 -15.65
CA SER A 295 -34.66 -3.89 -15.76
C SER A 295 -35.54 -3.05 -16.68
N TYR A 296 -35.45 -1.71 -16.64
CA TYR A 296 -36.18 -0.86 -17.58
C TYR A 296 -35.68 -0.97 -19.03
N ARG A 297 -34.37 -1.14 -19.23
CA ARG A 297 -33.78 -1.27 -20.57
C ARG A 297 -34.12 -2.62 -21.20
N THR A 298 -34.11 -3.69 -20.43
CA THR A 298 -34.40 -5.06 -20.90
C THR A 298 -35.87 -5.42 -20.82
N GLN A 299 -36.70 -4.60 -20.16
CA GLN A 299 -38.11 -4.88 -19.84
C GLN A 299 -38.31 -6.20 -19.06
N ASP A 300 -37.29 -6.62 -18.29
CA ASP A 300 -37.31 -7.84 -17.50
C ASP A 300 -37.08 -7.51 -16.00
N PRO A 301 -37.99 -7.89 -15.08
CA PRO A 301 -37.83 -7.66 -13.64
C PRO A 301 -36.77 -8.54 -12.96
N THR A 302 -36.15 -9.49 -13.68
CA THR A 302 -35.22 -10.47 -13.10
C THR A 302 -34.06 -9.85 -12.33
N GLU A 303 -33.42 -8.79 -12.84
CA GLU A 303 -32.30 -8.13 -12.16
C GLU A 303 -32.72 -7.45 -10.86
N LEU A 304 -33.92 -6.86 -10.83
CA LEU A 304 -34.46 -6.26 -9.61
C LEU A 304 -34.80 -7.32 -8.56
N ARG A 305 -35.33 -8.47 -8.98
CA ARG A 305 -35.58 -9.62 -8.10
C ARG A 305 -34.27 -10.17 -7.52
N LYS A 306 -33.19 -10.26 -8.31
CA LYS A 306 -31.87 -10.66 -7.82
C LYS A 306 -31.35 -9.70 -6.75
N PHE A 307 -31.50 -8.39 -6.94
CA PHE A 307 -31.11 -7.41 -5.92
C PHE A 307 -31.83 -7.65 -4.59
N TYR A 308 -33.15 -7.81 -4.60
CA TYR A 308 -33.91 -8.08 -3.38
C TYR A 308 -33.57 -9.44 -2.76
N HIS A 309 -33.33 -10.47 -3.58
CA HIS A 309 -32.94 -11.79 -3.10
C HIS A 309 -31.58 -11.77 -2.38
N TYR A 310 -30.60 -11.00 -2.90
CA TYR A 310 -29.26 -10.89 -2.34
C TYR A 310 -29.09 -9.67 -1.41
N PHE A 311 -30.15 -8.95 -1.06
CA PHE A 311 -30.07 -7.72 -0.29
C PHE A 311 -29.34 -7.91 1.05
N GLU A 312 -29.71 -8.94 1.82
CA GLU A 312 -29.06 -9.26 3.10
C GLU A 312 -27.59 -9.67 2.92
N ASN A 313 -27.26 -10.33 1.81
CA ASN A 313 -25.88 -10.68 1.51
C ASN A 313 -25.06 -9.41 1.24
N PHE A 314 -25.58 -8.44 0.49
CA PHE A 314 -24.91 -7.16 0.28
C PHE A 314 -24.79 -6.35 1.57
N ASN A 315 -25.85 -6.38 2.39
CA ASN A 315 -25.90 -5.66 3.65
C ASN A 315 -24.93 -6.25 4.70
N SER A 316 -24.63 -7.55 4.65
CA SER A 316 -23.68 -8.18 5.59
C SER A 316 -22.20 -8.03 5.19
N LEU A 317 -21.89 -7.53 3.99
CA LEU A 317 -20.50 -7.33 3.56
C LEU A 317 -19.78 -6.30 4.42
N LYS A 318 -18.47 -6.53 4.63
CA LYS A 318 -17.56 -5.70 5.40
C LYS A 318 -16.37 -5.27 4.53
N MET A 319 -15.86 -4.07 4.79
CA MET A 319 -14.62 -3.56 4.21
C MET A 319 -13.45 -4.43 4.66
N TRP A 320 -12.69 -4.91 3.68
CA TRP A 320 -11.53 -5.76 3.89
C TRP A 320 -10.23 -5.06 3.52
N LYS A 321 -10.23 -4.33 2.40
CA LYS A 321 -9.06 -3.64 1.87
C LYS A 321 -9.47 -2.32 1.23
N MET A 322 -8.56 -1.37 1.17
CA MET A 322 -8.75 -0.14 0.42
C MET A 322 -7.47 0.28 -0.32
N GLN A 323 -7.62 1.19 -1.27
CA GLN A 323 -6.53 1.77 -2.04
C GLN A 323 -6.96 3.13 -2.61
N LEU A 324 -6.11 4.15 -2.49
CA LEU A 324 -6.33 5.41 -3.23
C LEU A 324 -5.92 5.20 -4.68
N LEU A 325 -6.80 5.52 -5.62
CA LEU A 325 -6.53 5.47 -7.05
C LEU A 325 -5.93 6.80 -7.54
N ASP A 326 -6.41 7.91 -6.96
CA ASP A 326 -5.92 9.26 -7.15
C ASP A 326 -6.23 10.10 -5.90
N GLU A 327 -6.20 11.43 -6.01
CA GLU A 327 -6.48 12.37 -4.92
C GLU A 327 -7.92 12.27 -4.38
N ASN A 328 -8.87 11.85 -5.22
CA ASN A 328 -10.31 11.94 -4.98
C ASN A 328 -11.03 10.59 -5.03
N HIS A 329 -10.43 9.53 -5.56
CA HIS A 329 -11.06 8.24 -5.77
C HIS A 329 -10.42 7.16 -4.91
N LEU A 330 -11.26 6.47 -4.16
CA LEU A 330 -10.91 5.38 -3.28
C LEU A 330 -11.50 4.07 -3.83
N LEU A 331 -10.66 3.07 -4.03
CA LEU A 331 -11.07 1.70 -4.29
C LEU A 331 -11.23 0.97 -2.96
N ILE A 332 -12.43 0.49 -2.67
CA ILE A 332 -12.74 -0.26 -1.45
C ILE A 332 -13.13 -1.68 -1.84
N LYS A 333 -12.48 -2.67 -1.24
CA LYS A 333 -12.82 -4.09 -1.39
C LYS A 333 -13.70 -4.52 -0.22
N TYR A 334 -14.89 -4.99 -0.55
CA TYR A 334 -15.84 -5.60 0.38
C TYR A 334 -15.82 -7.13 0.24
N ALA A 335 -15.92 -7.83 1.36
CA ALA A 335 -16.01 -9.28 1.45
C ALA A 335 -16.92 -9.69 2.62
N SER A 336 -17.20 -10.98 2.76
CA SER A 336 -17.92 -11.49 3.93
C SER A 336 -17.11 -11.30 5.21
N GLU A 337 -17.79 -11.16 6.35
CA GLU A 337 -17.13 -10.98 7.65
C GLU A 337 -16.15 -12.12 7.98
N ASP A 338 -16.45 -13.36 7.57
CA ASP A 338 -15.55 -14.49 7.79
C ASP A 338 -14.23 -14.40 7.00
N VAL A 339 -14.25 -13.73 5.84
CA VAL A 339 -13.02 -13.41 5.08
C VAL A 339 -12.26 -12.29 5.75
N VAL A 340 -12.97 -11.22 6.12
CA VAL A 340 -12.38 -10.04 6.79
C VAL A 340 -11.72 -10.43 8.12
N THR A 341 -12.30 -11.37 8.84
CA THR A 341 -11.82 -11.84 10.14
C THR A 341 -10.89 -13.06 10.06
N LEU A 342 -10.39 -13.40 8.86
CA LEU A 342 -9.46 -14.49 8.60
C LEU A 342 -9.92 -15.88 9.10
N LYS A 343 -11.24 -16.09 9.22
CA LYS A 343 -11.79 -17.41 9.55
C LYS A 343 -11.61 -18.38 8.40
N VAL A 344 -11.75 -17.89 7.17
CA VAL A 344 -11.54 -18.62 5.91
C VAL A 344 -10.08 -18.52 5.48
N THR A 345 -9.48 -19.66 5.09
CA THR A 345 -8.09 -19.74 4.64
C THR A 345 -7.91 -19.18 3.23
N ASP A 346 -8.82 -19.48 2.31
CA ASP A 346 -8.77 -19.03 0.92
C ASP A 346 -9.64 -17.78 0.69
N ALA A 347 -9.18 -16.66 1.22
CA ALA A 347 -9.88 -15.37 1.11
C ALA A 347 -10.13 -14.91 -0.34
N ASN A 348 -9.26 -15.27 -1.29
CA ASN A 348 -9.33 -14.80 -2.67
C ASN A 348 -10.32 -15.57 -3.55
N SER A 349 -10.72 -16.78 -3.15
CA SER A 349 -11.72 -17.57 -3.88
C SER A 349 -13.15 -17.17 -3.52
N GLN A 350 -13.31 -16.43 -2.43
CA GLN A 350 -14.61 -15.95 -1.96
C GLN A 350 -15.12 -14.77 -2.80
N PRO A 351 -16.44 -14.63 -2.95
CA PRO A 351 -17.02 -13.48 -3.66
C PRO A 351 -16.63 -12.19 -2.94
N SER A 352 -16.11 -11.24 -3.73
CA SER A 352 -15.76 -9.91 -3.24
C SER A 352 -16.20 -8.85 -4.24
N PHE A 353 -16.44 -7.67 -3.71
CA PHE A 353 -16.90 -6.51 -4.47
C PHE A 353 -15.88 -5.40 -4.37
N PHE A 354 -15.61 -4.75 -5.50
CA PHE A 354 -14.72 -3.62 -5.62
C PHE A 354 -15.54 -2.38 -5.91
N ILE A 355 -15.42 -1.38 -5.06
CA ILE A 355 -16.25 -0.19 -5.08
C ILE A 355 -15.34 1.02 -5.29
N VAL A 356 -15.63 1.81 -6.30
CA VAL A 356 -14.94 3.09 -6.54
C VAL A 356 -15.78 4.19 -5.92
N PHE A 357 -15.23 4.84 -4.90
CA PHE A 357 -15.87 5.89 -4.12
C PHE A 357 -15.16 7.23 -4.34
N ASN A 358 -15.91 8.28 -4.66
CA ASN A 358 -15.39 9.63 -4.77
C ASN A 358 -15.46 10.33 -3.40
N LEU A 359 -14.30 10.76 -2.90
CA LEU A 359 -14.09 11.39 -1.59
C LEU A 359 -14.70 12.79 -1.50
N LEU A 360 -14.64 13.58 -2.58
CA LEU A 360 -15.16 14.95 -2.62
C LEU A 360 -16.69 14.97 -2.63
N GLU A 361 -17.30 14.23 -3.56
CA GLU A 361 -18.76 14.19 -3.69
C GLU A 361 -19.43 13.22 -2.70
N SER A 362 -18.63 12.40 -2.01
CA SER A 362 -19.11 11.28 -1.19
C SER A 362 -20.05 10.33 -1.96
N LYS A 363 -19.73 9.99 -3.21
CA LYS A 363 -20.58 9.16 -4.08
C LYS A 363 -19.89 7.89 -4.54
N VAL A 364 -20.67 6.82 -4.69
CA VAL A 364 -20.23 5.59 -5.35
C VAL A 364 -20.29 5.80 -6.86
N VAL A 365 -19.14 5.68 -7.52
CA VAL A 365 -18.97 5.88 -8.96
C VAL A 365 -19.19 4.56 -9.71
N ALA A 366 -18.60 3.48 -9.22
CA ALA A 366 -18.68 2.18 -9.86
C ALA A 366 -18.60 1.04 -8.84
N LEU A 367 -19.16 -0.11 -9.21
CA LEU A 367 -19.11 -1.34 -8.43
C LEU A 367 -18.88 -2.52 -9.36
N TYR A 368 -17.88 -3.33 -9.02
CA TYR A 368 -17.44 -4.49 -9.76
C TYR A 368 -17.42 -5.73 -8.88
N GLU A 369 -17.81 -6.86 -9.44
CA GLU A 369 -17.59 -8.17 -8.85
C GLU A 369 -16.17 -8.67 -9.13
N ASN A 370 -15.67 -9.60 -8.32
CA ASN A 370 -14.37 -10.24 -8.52
C ASN A 370 -14.23 -10.91 -9.91
N THR A 371 -15.34 -11.36 -10.50
CA THR A 371 -15.40 -12.01 -11.82
C THR A 371 -15.61 -11.03 -12.98
N SER A 372 -15.62 -9.72 -12.72
CA SER A 372 -15.93 -8.71 -13.74
C SER A 372 -14.81 -8.58 -14.79
N LYS A 373 -15.17 -8.80 -16.06
CA LYS A 373 -14.29 -8.55 -17.21
C LYS A 373 -13.90 -7.09 -17.35
N ASP A 374 -14.79 -6.17 -16.96
CA ASP A 374 -14.53 -4.73 -17.05
C ASP A 374 -13.44 -4.31 -16.06
N LEU A 375 -13.50 -4.83 -14.82
CA LEU A 375 -12.45 -4.60 -13.83
C LEU A 375 -11.12 -5.20 -14.27
N LEU A 376 -11.14 -6.40 -14.86
CA LEU A 376 -9.94 -7.03 -15.42
C LEU A 376 -9.33 -6.14 -16.51
N LYS A 377 -10.15 -5.63 -17.44
CA LYS A 377 -9.69 -4.74 -18.50
C LYS A 377 -9.10 -3.44 -17.95
N LEU A 378 -9.77 -2.83 -16.96
CA LEU A 378 -9.25 -1.64 -16.26
C LEU A 378 -7.90 -1.95 -15.59
N PHE A 379 -7.77 -3.12 -14.98
CA PHE A 379 -6.53 -3.54 -14.36
C PHE A 379 -5.43 -3.78 -15.39
N GLU A 380 -5.72 -4.36 -16.56
CA GLU A 380 -4.74 -4.58 -17.64
C GLU A 380 -4.27 -3.27 -18.31
N ASP A 381 -5.19 -2.32 -18.45
CA ASP A 381 -4.91 -1.01 -19.05
C ASP A 381 -4.16 -0.08 -18.09
N PHE A 382 -4.48 -0.15 -16.79
CA PHE A 382 -3.98 0.77 -15.75
C PHE A 382 -3.25 0.09 -14.59
N CYS A 383 -2.61 -1.05 -14.83
CA CYS A 383 -2.01 -1.89 -13.77
C CYS A 383 -1.06 -1.12 -12.82
N ASP A 384 -0.41 -0.04 -13.29
CA ASP A 384 0.49 0.81 -12.48
C ASP A 384 -0.25 1.57 -11.38
N LEU A 385 -1.44 2.08 -11.68
CA LEU A 385 -2.28 2.80 -10.71
C LEU A 385 -2.83 1.84 -9.64
N PHE A 386 -3.04 0.57 -9.98
CA PHE A 386 -3.53 -0.44 -9.04
C PHE A 386 -2.43 -1.12 -8.21
N ARG A 387 -1.16 -1.14 -8.64
CA ARG A 387 -0.12 -1.91 -7.95
C ARG A 387 0.79 -1.08 -7.04
N ASN A 388 1.11 0.14 -7.43
CA ASN A 388 2.16 0.90 -6.75
C ASN A 388 1.59 2.19 -6.17
N VAL A 389 2.00 2.49 -4.94
CA VAL A 389 2.14 3.89 -4.52
C VAL A 389 3.18 4.48 -5.46
N ASN A 390 2.71 5.16 -6.51
CA ASN A 390 3.57 5.87 -7.44
C ASN A 390 4.22 7.00 -6.65
N ILE A 391 5.43 6.77 -6.14
CA ILE A 391 6.22 7.84 -5.58
C ILE A 391 6.47 8.81 -6.73
N CYS A 392 5.86 9.98 -6.69
CA CYS A 392 5.92 10.97 -7.77
C CYS A 392 7.27 11.72 -7.76
N GLY A 393 8.37 11.03 -7.48
CA GLY A 393 9.73 11.54 -7.63
C GLY A 393 10.22 11.43 -9.08
N GLU A 394 11.38 12.01 -9.37
CA GLU A 394 12.07 12.05 -10.69
C GLU A 394 12.25 10.68 -11.39
N THR A 395 11.91 9.58 -10.72
CA THR A 395 11.88 8.22 -11.25
C THR A 395 10.49 7.80 -11.74
N GLN A 396 9.78 8.69 -12.46
CA GLN A 396 8.43 8.48 -13.04
C GLN A 396 8.25 7.23 -13.92
N PHE A 397 9.32 6.51 -14.22
CA PHE A 397 9.26 5.31 -15.04
C PHE A 397 9.56 4.08 -14.18
N THR A 398 8.70 3.64 -13.27
CA THR A 398 8.86 2.28 -12.74
C THR A 398 8.64 1.29 -13.89
N CYS A 399 9.60 0.36 -14.12
CA CYS A 399 9.41 -0.68 -15.14
C CYS A 399 8.32 -1.64 -14.66
N SER A 400 7.09 -1.39 -15.07
CA SER A 400 5.97 -2.28 -14.80
C SER A 400 5.71 -3.24 -15.96
N PRO A 401 5.03 -4.37 -15.70
CA PRO A 401 4.49 -5.22 -16.75
C PRO A 401 3.56 -4.46 -17.71
N SER A 402 2.86 -3.46 -17.20
CA SER A 402 1.92 -2.56 -17.89
C SER A 402 2.58 -1.75 -19.00
N ASN A 403 3.80 -1.27 -18.75
CA ASN A 403 4.62 -0.52 -19.70
C ASN A 403 5.45 -1.42 -20.63
N ASN A 404 5.36 -2.73 -20.47
CA ASN A 404 6.09 -3.71 -21.27
C ASN A 404 5.14 -4.63 -22.03
N LEU A 405 5.00 -4.38 -23.33
CA LEU A 405 4.20 -5.18 -24.26
C LEU A 405 4.51 -6.71 -24.16
N TYR A 406 5.76 -7.09 -23.88
CA TYR A 406 6.15 -8.50 -23.73
C TYR A 406 5.67 -9.11 -22.41
N ALA A 407 5.57 -8.31 -21.35
CA ALA A 407 5.01 -8.76 -20.08
C ALA A 407 3.48 -8.87 -20.16
N LYS A 408 2.81 -8.00 -20.93
CA LYS A 408 1.38 -8.17 -21.29
C LYS A 408 1.13 -9.49 -22.03
N ILE A 409 1.99 -9.87 -22.98
CA ILE A 409 1.87 -11.14 -23.72
C ILE A 409 2.07 -12.37 -22.79
N LEU A 410 2.92 -12.26 -21.77
CA LEU A 410 3.11 -13.31 -20.77
C LEU A 410 1.92 -13.47 -19.82
N GLN A 411 1.17 -12.40 -19.54
CA GLN A 411 -0.05 -12.42 -18.72
C GLN A 411 -1.29 -12.93 -19.49
N GLN A 412 -1.25 -12.90 -20.83
CA GLN A 412 -2.32 -13.41 -21.70
C GLN A 412 -2.21 -14.91 -22.00
N ARG A 413 -1.18 -15.59 -21.47
CA ARG A 413 -1.07 -17.06 -21.46
C ARG A 413 -1.60 -17.57 -20.13
#